data_AF-A0AA38FIQ5-F1
#
_entry.id   AF-A0AA38FIQ5-F1
#
_cell.length_a   1.000
_cell.length_b   1.000
_cell.length_c   1.000
_cell.angle_alpha   90.00
_cell.angle_beta   90.00
_cell.angle_gamma   90.00
#
_symmetry.space_group_name_H-M   'P 1'
#
loop_
_entity.id
_entity.type
_entity.pdbx_description
1 polymer ?
#
loop_
_entity_poly.entity_id
_entity_poly.type
_entity_poly.pdbx_seq_one_letter_code
_entity_poly.pdbx_strand_id
1 'polypeptide(L)'
;MMMDKITEVSGRAPGKIILCGEHAAVHGSAASAASLGLYTQVRIQTPNSNSLSVDPNVHLTINLTDMNVCLTWPMQRVEAAFESLDAFVVDPLCIKPCSTDFLQCFAALIDKEEFPEAIIGVAEGVSALLFLYISIIGFKPATVIVTSDLPLGSGLGSSAALCVATSGAVLALSGALHLDSVQD
;
A
#
# COMPACT_ATOMS: atom_id res chain seq x y z
N MET A 1 27.78 2.39 19.70
CA MET A 1 26.42 1.86 19.53
C MET A 1 25.81 2.64 18.38
N MET A 2 25.92 2.09 17.16
CA MET A 2 25.47 2.75 15.94
C MET A 2 23.98 2.44 15.85
N MET A 3 23.11 3.41 16.12
CA MET A 3 21.68 3.25 15.87
C MET A 3 21.52 3.10 14.36
N ASP A 4 21.09 1.92 13.91
CA ASP A 4 20.73 1.71 12.51
C ASP A 4 19.70 2.77 12.13
N LYS A 5 20.09 3.65 11.22
CA LYS A 5 19.24 4.75 10.78
C LYS A 5 18.06 4.11 10.04
N ILE A 6 16.83 4.43 10.38
CA ILE A 6 15.64 3.99 9.62
C ILE A 6 15.32 5.10 8.62
N THR A 7 15.06 4.73 7.37
CA THR A 7 14.51 5.68 6.39
C THR A 7 12.99 5.58 6.47
N GLU A 8 12.33 6.72 6.69
CA GLU A 8 10.86 6.80 6.73
C GLU A 8 10.37 7.74 5.62
N VAL A 9 9.37 7.29 4.89
CA VAL A 9 8.57 8.14 3.99
C VAL A 9 7.10 8.01 4.34
N SER A 10 6.30 9.02 4.00
CA SER A 10 4.87 8.95 4.20
C SER A 10 4.09 9.56 3.03
N GLY A 11 2.88 9.06 2.84
CA GLY A 11 1.89 9.57 1.90
C GLY A 11 0.54 9.70 2.60
N ARG A 12 -0.25 10.68 2.19
CA ARG A 12 -1.57 10.95 2.77
C ARG A 12 -2.54 11.35 1.69
N ALA A 13 -3.77 10.84 1.75
CA ALA A 13 -4.82 11.16 0.79
C ALA A 13 -6.17 11.35 1.50
N PRO A 14 -6.97 12.34 1.08
CA PRO A 14 -8.30 12.54 1.63
C PRO A 14 -9.30 11.52 1.06
N GLY A 15 -10.37 11.25 1.81
CA GLY A 15 -11.56 10.63 1.26
C GLY A 15 -12.33 11.58 0.35
N LYS A 16 -13.46 11.11 -0.19
CA LYS A 16 -14.32 11.88 -1.08
C LYS A 16 -15.79 11.79 -0.67
N ILE A 17 -16.54 12.81 -1.05
CA ILE A 17 -18.00 12.84 -0.99
C ILE A 17 -18.54 13.27 -2.35
N ILE A 18 -19.70 12.74 -2.75
CA ILE A 18 -20.45 13.25 -3.89
C ILE A 18 -21.43 14.29 -3.33
N LEU A 19 -21.32 15.54 -3.80
CA LEU A 19 -22.20 16.63 -3.38
C LEU A 19 -23.53 16.60 -4.12
N CYS A 20 -23.50 16.22 -5.40
CA CYS A 20 -24.70 16.00 -6.21
C CYS A 20 -24.37 15.17 -7.47
N GLY A 21 -25.39 14.50 -8.01
CA GLY A 21 -25.33 13.85 -9.32
C GLY A 21 -24.96 12.36 -9.28
N GLU A 22 -25.14 11.69 -8.15
CA GLU A 22 -24.84 10.28 -7.91
C GLU A 22 -25.44 9.38 -8.99
N HIS A 23 -26.74 9.55 -9.27
CA HIS A 23 -27.45 8.80 -10.31
C HIS A 23 -27.34 9.45 -11.69
N ALA A 24 -27.17 10.77 -11.74
CA ALA A 24 -27.09 11.51 -12.98
C ALA A 24 -25.80 11.18 -13.76
N ALA A 25 -24.69 10.96 -13.05
CA ALA A 25 -23.41 10.57 -13.63
C ALA A 25 -23.48 9.28 -14.44
N VAL A 26 -24.27 8.30 -13.97
CA VAL A 26 -24.44 7.00 -14.63
C VAL A 26 -25.13 7.14 -15.99
N HIS A 27 -25.86 8.25 -16.21
CA HIS A 27 -26.54 8.56 -17.46
C HIS A 27 -25.82 9.66 -18.27
N GLY A 28 -24.52 9.89 -18.02
CA GLY A 28 -23.69 10.83 -18.77
C GLY A 28 -23.89 12.30 -18.41
N SER A 29 -24.62 12.61 -17.34
CA SER A 29 -24.74 13.97 -16.82
C SER A 29 -23.58 14.32 -15.87
N ALA A 30 -23.37 15.62 -15.63
CA ALA A 30 -22.35 16.06 -14.69
C ALA A 30 -22.69 15.67 -13.24
N ALA A 31 -21.63 15.44 -12.45
CA ALA A 31 -21.71 15.27 -11.00
C ALA A 31 -20.60 16.08 -10.32
N SER A 32 -20.84 16.49 -9.07
CA SER A 32 -19.87 17.23 -8.28
C SER A 32 -19.40 16.36 -7.12
N ALA A 33 -18.08 16.24 -6.95
CA ALA A 33 -17.46 15.56 -5.82
C ALA A 33 -16.47 16.51 -5.15
N ALA A 34 -16.28 16.33 -3.84
CA ALA A 34 -15.35 17.10 -3.04
C ALA A 34 -14.50 16.17 -2.17
N SER A 35 -13.29 16.62 -1.85
CA SER A 35 -12.45 15.96 -0.85
C SER A 35 -13.02 16.18 0.55
N LEU A 36 -12.89 15.16 1.40
CA LEU A 36 -13.21 15.26 2.82
C LEU A 36 -11.96 15.61 3.64
N GLY A 37 -12.16 16.26 4.79
CA GLY A 37 -11.11 16.47 5.79
C GLY A 37 -10.73 15.23 6.59
N LEU A 38 -11.10 14.04 6.12
CA LEU A 38 -10.77 12.73 6.71
C LEU A 38 -9.77 12.05 5.79
N TYR A 39 -8.71 11.48 6.35
CA TYR A 39 -7.57 11.05 5.55
C TYR A 39 -7.16 9.62 5.85
N THR A 40 -6.60 8.96 4.84
CA THR A 40 -5.77 7.78 5.00
C THR A 40 -4.31 8.19 4.89
N GLN A 41 -3.48 7.74 5.83
CA GLN A 41 -2.05 7.95 5.86
C GLN A 41 -1.34 6.60 5.80
N VAL A 42 -0.30 6.54 4.97
CA VAL A 42 0.58 5.39 4.82
C VAL A 42 2.00 5.84 5.14
N ARG A 43 2.66 5.14 6.05
CA ARG A 43 4.07 5.34 6.39
C ARG A 43 4.84 4.09 6.03
N ILE A 44 6.01 4.26 5.41
CA ILE A 44 6.87 3.15 5.01
C ILE A 44 8.22 3.37 5.65
N GLN A 45 8.63 2.42 6.47
CA GLN A 45 9.91 2.39 7.16
C GLN A 45 10.77 1.31 6.54
N THR A 46 11.94 1.68 6.02
CA THR A 46 12.92 0.73 5.51
C THR A 46 14.18 0.73 6.38
N PRO A 47 14.75 -0.45 6.68
CA PRO A 47 16.05 -0.52 7.30
C PRO A 47 17.10 0.05 6.34
N ASN A 48 17.98 0.92 6.83
CA ASN A 48 19.05 1.51 6.01
C ASN A 48 20.23 0.53 5.97
N SER A 49 20.26 -0.31 4.94
CA SER A 49 21.25 -1.36 4.78
C SER A 49 22.61 -0.79 4.33
N ASN A 50 23.47 -0.46 5.29
CA ASN A 50 24.92 -0.32 5.04
C ASN A 50 25.70 -1.63 5.34
N SER A 51 25.03 -2.70 5.77
CA SER A 51 25.64 -4.01 6.00
C SER A 51 25.14 -5.03 4.98
N LEU A 52 26.08 -5.56 4.18
CA LEU A 52 25.90 -6.66 3.21
C LEU A 52 25.62 -8.03 3.87
N SER A 53 25.22 -8.07 5.14
CA SER A 53 24.82 -9.32 5.78
C SER A 53 23.36 -9.59 5.45
N VAL A 54 23.10 -10.67 4.69
CA VAL A 54 21.78 -11.27 4.51
C VAL A 54 21.27 -11.68 5.90
N ASP A 55 20.58 -10.76 6.57
CA ASP A 55 20.04 -11.01 7.90
C ASP A 55 18.81 -11.93 7.73
N PRO A 56 18.74 -13.09 8.42
CA PRO A 56 17.59 -13.99 8.32
C PRO A 56 16.31 -13.37 8.89
N ASN A 57 16.38 -12.20 9.54
CA ASN A 57 15.25 -11.51 10.15
C ASN A 57 14.66 -10.38 9.27
N VAL A 58 14.83 -10.49 7.95
CA VAL A 58 14.37 -9.50 6.98
C VAL A 58 12.93 -9.82 6.56
N HIS A 59 12.01 -8.93 6.96
CA HIS A 59 10.57 -9.12 6.78
C HIS A 59 9.92 -7.96 6.02
N LEU A 60 8.80 -8.26 5.36
CA LEU A 60 7.82 -7.29 4.91
C LEU A 60 6.63 -7.33 5.87
N THR A 61 6.36 -6.21 6.53
CA THR A 61 5.25 -6.06 7.48
C THR A 61 4.24 -5.05 6.96
N ILE A 62 2.96 -5.40 7.01
CA ILE A 62 1.83 -4.48 6.80
C ILE A 62 1.02 -4.41 8.08
N ASN A 63 0.94 -3.22 8.66
CA ASN A 63 0.17 -2.94 9.87
C ASN A 63 -0.99 -1.98 9.56
N LEU A 64 -2.22 -2.49 9.59
CA LEU A 64 -3.46 -1.72 9.48
C LEU A 64 -3.95 -1.42 10.89
N THR A 65 -3.55 -0.28 11.45
CA THR A 65 -3.70 0.00 12.88
C THR A 65 -5.15 0.08 13.33
N ASP A 66 -6.01 0.69 12.52
CA ASP A 66 -7.41 0.92 12.89
C ASP A 66 -8.25 -0.37 12.83
N MET A 67 -7.72 -1.38 12.13
CA MET A 67 -8.33 -2.70 11.99
C MET A 67 -7.71 -3.74 12.93
N ASN A 68 -6.65 -3.38 13.66
CA ASN A 68 -5.84 -4.30 14.46
C ASN A 68 -5.33 -5.52 13.67
N VAL A 69 -4.94 -5.30 12.41
CA VAL A 69 -4.40 -6.33 11.51
C VAL A 69 -2.92 -6.06 11.29
N CYS A 70 -2.08 -7.00 11.68
CA CYS A 70 -0.64 -6.95 11.45
C CYS A 70 -0.18 -8.22 10.74
N LEU A 71 0.23 -8.07 9.50
CA LEU A 71 0.70 -9.16 8.64
C LEU A 71 2.20 -9.03 8.50
N THR A 72 2.93 -10.13 8.67
CA THR A 72 4.40 -10.15 8.55
C THR A 72 4.83 -11.37 7.78
N TRP A 73 5.58 -11.16 6.71
CA TRP A 73 6.11 -12.22 5.87
C TRP A 73 7.63 -12.14 5.79
N PRO A 74 8.34 -13.27 5.92
CA PRO A 74 9.76 -13.31 5.58
C PRO A 74 9.94 -13.08 4.08
N MET A 75 10.97 -12.33 3.69
CA MET A 75 11.18 -11.96 2.29
C MET A 75 11.29 -13.17 1.36
N GLN A 76 11.84 -14.29 1.83
CA GLN A 76 11.92 -15.53 1.06
C GLN A 76 10.54 -16.07 0.68
N ARG A 77 9.54 -15.94 1.56
CA ARG A 77 8.15 -16.35 1.27
C ARG A 77 7.53 -15.40 0.25
N VAL A 78 7.83 -14.11 0.34
CA VAL A 78 7.33 -13.11 -0.61
C VAL A 78 7.92 -13.39 -2.00
N GLU A 79 9.23 -13.58 -2.12
CA GLU A 79 9.89 -13.88 -3.40
C GLU A 79 9.41 -15.21 -3.99
N ALA A 80 9.31 -16.27 -3.18
CA ALA A 80 8.84 -17.58 -3.62
C ALA A 80 7.42 -17.55 -4.21
N ALA A 81 6.55 -16.67 -3.72
CA ALA A 81 5.20 -16.51 -4.26
C ALA A 81 5.17 -15.93 -5.68
N PHE A 82 6.26 -15.31 -6.14
CA PHE A 82 6.37 -14.62 -7.44
C PHE A 82 7.36 -15.32 -8.38
N GLU A 83 7.96 -16.45 -7.99
CA GLU A 83 8.92 -17.20 -8.82
C GLU A 83 8.34 -17.65 -10.17
N SER A 84 7.04 -17.89 -10.25
CA SER A 84 6.36 -18.28 -11.49
C SER A 84 6.20 -17.14 -12.51
N LEU A 85 6.48 -15.89 -12.11
CA LEU A 85 6.37 -14.72 -12.98
C LEU A 85 7.70 -14.43 -13.69
N ASP A 86 7.90 -15.07 -14.85
CA ASP A 86 9.12 -14.96 -15.69
C ASP A 86 9.49 -13.53 -16.14
N ALA A 87 8.60 -12.54 -15.98
CA ALA A 87 8.76 -11.18 -16.53
C ALA A 87 8.46 -10.06 -15.53
N PHE A 88 8.78 -10.24 -14.24
CA PHE A 88 8.58 -9.18 -13.26
C PHE A 88 9.69 -8.11 -13.32
N VAL A 89 9.42 -7.00 -14.01
CA VAL A 89 10.33 -5.84 -14.05
C VAL A 89 9.88 -4.81 -13.01
N VAL A 90 10.76 -4.42 -12.09
CA VAL A 90 10.52 -3.29 -11.18
C VAL A 90 10.80 -1.99 -11.91
N ASP A 91 9.78 -1.15 -12.05
CA ASP A 91 9.87 0.16 -12.70
C ASP A 91 8.81 1.08 -12.08
N PRO A 92 9.21 2.12 -11.32
CA PRO A 92 8.31 3.07 -10.68
C PRO A 92 7.42 3.87 -11.63
N LEU A 93 7.82 4.04 -12.90
CA LEU A 93 7.13 4.93 -13.85
C LEU A 93 6.34 4.14 -14.91
N CYS A 94 6.43 2.81 -14.91
CA CYS A 94 5.71 1.97 -15.84
C CYS A 94 4.32 1.61 -15.29
N ILE A 95 3.28 1.88 -16.08
CA ILE A 95 1.92 1.44 -15.78
C ILE A 95 1.85 -0.08 -15.96
N LYS A 96 1.55 -0.78 -14.87
CA LYS A 96 1.37 -2.23 -14.88
C LYS A 96 -0.10 -2.57 -14.63
N PRO A 97 -0.76 -3.29 -15.53
CA PRO A 97 -2.06 -3.86 -15.22
C PRO A 97 -1.88 -4.94 -14.14
N CYS A 98 -2.77 -4.96 -13.16
CA CYS A 98 -2.84 -6.07 -12.22
C CYS A 98 -3.44 -7.28 -12.97
N SER A 99 -2.58 -8.20 -13.42
CA SER A 99 -3.03 -9.42 -14.11
C SER A 99 -3.58 -10.44 -13.12
N THR A 100 -4.30 -11.44 -13.62
CA THR A 100 -4.80 -12.56 -12.82
C THR A 100 -3.66 -13.31 -12.13
N ASP A 101 -2.49 -13.41 -12.76
CA ASP A 101 -1.33 -14.09 -12.19
C ASP A 101 -0.83 -13.36 -10.93
N PHE A 102 -0.77 -12.02 -10.96
CA PHE A 102 -0.46 -11.22 -9.78
C PHE A 102 -1.45 -11.46 -8.65
N LEU A 103 -2.75 -11.47 -8.96
CA LEU A 103 -3.80 -11.73 -7.97
C LEU A 103 -3.64 -13.10 -7.32
N GLN A 104 -3.24 -14.12 -8.08
CA GLN A 104 -2.96 -15.46 -7.55
C GLN A 104 -1.74 -15.48 -6.62
N CYS A 105 -0.66 -14.75 -6.96
CA CYS A 105 0.51 -14.63 -6.10
C CYS A 105 0.15 -13.97 -4.76
N PHE A 106 -0.65 -12.90 -4.78
CA PHE A 106 -1.11 -12.24 -3.54
C PHE A 106 -2.06 -13.14 -2.74
N ALA A 107 -3.00 -13.82 -3.40
CA ALA A 107 -3.88 -14.80 -2.74
C ALA A 107 -3.06 -15.88 -2.02
N ALA A 108 -2.02 -16.43 -2.66
CA ALA A 108 -1.15 -17.44 -2.04
C ALA A 108 -0.42 -16.93 -0.78
N LEU A 109 -0.13 -15.62 -0.69
CA LEU A 109 0.43 -14.99 0.51
C LEU A 109 -0.63 -14.77 1.58
N ILE A 110 -1.81 -14.31 1.19
CA ILE A 110 -2.89 -13.82 2.05
C ILE A 110 -3.80 -14.93 2.58
N ASP A 111 -4.01 -16.01 1.82
CA ASP A 111 -4.91 -17.13 2.15
C ASP A 111 -4.56 -17.83 3.47
N LYS A 112 -3.31 -17.70 3.93
CA LYS A 112 -2.83 -18.29 5.19
C LYS A 112 -2.92 -17.33 6.38
N GLU A 113 -3.33 -16.09 6.14
CA GLU A 113 -3.39 -15.04 7.16
C GLU A 113 -4.83 -14.87 7.65
N GLU A 114 -4.98 -14.55 8.93
CA GLU A 114 -6.29 -14.35 9.54
C GLU A 114 -6.71 -12.88 9.45
N PHE A 115 -7.96 -12.66 9.04
CA PHE A 115 -8.56 -11.33 8.96
C PHE A 115 -9.80 -11.26 9.86
N PRO A 116 -10.08 -10.09 10.47
CA PRO A 116 -11.33 -9.88 11.20
C PRO A 116 -12.54 -10.06 10.26
N GLU A 117 -13.39 -11.06 10.51
CA GLU A 117 -14.61 -11.31 9.71
C GLU A 117 -15.56 -10.10 9.65
N ALA A 118 -15.48 -9.23 10.66
CA ALA A 118 -16.29 -8.01 10.76
C ALA A 118 -15.95 -6.95 9.70
N ILE A 119 -14.82 -7.07 8.99
CA ILE A 119 -14.35 -6.07 8.04
C ILE A 119 -14.20 -6.71 6.66
N ILE A 120 -15.17 -6.44 5.79
CA ILE A 120 -15.19 -6.93 4.41
C ILE A 120 -14.20 -6.09 3.57
N GLY A 121 -13.43 -6.74 2.70
CA GLY A 121 -12.57 -6.06 1.73
C GLY A 121 -11.12 -5.82 2.18
N VAL A 122 -10.72 -6.31 3.37
CA VAL A 122 -9.37 -6.08 3.90
C VAL A 122 -8.31 -6.82 3.09
N ALA A 123 -8.57 -8.07 2.72
CA ALA A 123 -7.67 -8.88 1.90
C ALA A 123 -7.38 -8.22 0.54
N GLU A 124 -8.39 -7.63 -0.09
CA GLU A 124 -8.27 -6.90 -1.35
C GLU A 124 -7.49 -5.59 -1.17
N GLY A 125 -7.71 -4.88 -0.05
CA GLY A 125 -6.92 -3.69 0.30
C GLY A 125 -5.44 -4.01 0.51
N VAL A 126 -5.13 -5.12 1.20
CA VAL A 126 -3.77 -5.63 1.38
C VAL A 126 -3.16 -6.03 0.03
N SER A 127 -3.91 -6.72 -0.83
CA SER A 127 -3.47 -7.11 -2.17
C SER A 127 -3.10 -5.88 -3.01
N ALA A 128 -3.93 -4.83 -2.98
CA ALA A 128 -3.67 -3.59 -3.70
C ALA A 128 -2.40 -2.88 -3.18
N LEU A 129 -2.22 -2.85 -1.86
CA LEU A 129 -1.03 -2.27 -1.23
C LEU A 129 0.23 -3.06 -1.63
N LEU A 130 0.19 -4.39 -1.53
CA LEU A 130 1.29 -5.28 -1.94
C LEU A 130 1.60 -5.10 -3.42
N PHE A 131 0.58 -5.01 -4.29
CA PHE A 131 0.76 -4.77 -5.70
C PHE A 131 1.49 -3.46 -5.99
N LEU A 132 1.08 -2.35 -5.39
CA LEU A 132 1.74 -1.06 -5.55
C LEU A 132 3.18 -1.10 -5.02
N TYR A 133 3.38 -1.67 -3.83
CA TYR A 133 4.69 -1.76 -3.21
C TYR A 133 5.67 -2.60 -4.05
N ILE A 134 5.31 -3.85 -4.36
CA ILE A 134 6.18 -4.76 -5.12
C ILE A 134 6.41 -4.22 -6.52
N SER A 135 5.39 -3.69 -7.20
CA SER A 135 5.53 -3.14 -8.56
C SER A 135 6.50 -1.97 -8.67
N ILE A 136 6.57 -1.12 -7.63
CA ILE A 136 7.34 0.13 -7.67
C ILE A 136 8.69 -0.02 -6.96
N ILE A 137 8.72 -0.70 -5.82
CA ILE A 137 9.92 -0.85 -4.97
C ILE A 137 10.65 -2.16 -5.23
N GLY A 138 9.93 -3.20 -5.61
CA GLY A 138 10.41 -4.58 -5.69
C GLY A 138 10.34 -5.33 -4.37
N PHE A 139 11.02 -6.47 -4.33
CA PHE A 139 11.11 -7.34 -3.16
C PHE A 139 12.13 -6.77 -2.15
N LYS A 140 11.73 -5.75 -1.39
CA LYS A 140 12.55 -5.16 -0.33
C LYS A 140 11.85 -5.23 1.02
N PRO A 141 12.59 -5.44 2.12
CA PRO A 141 12.02 -5.36 3.46
C PRO A 141 11.52 -3.95 3.76
N ALA A 142 10.36 -3.91 4.40
CA ALA A 142 9.80 -2.67 4.93
C ALA A 142 8.76 -2.98 5.99
N THR A 143 8.50 -1.99 6.83
CA THR A 143 7.28 -1.92 7.64
C THR A 143 6.38 -0.84 7.06
N VAL A 144 5.23 -1.25 6.52
CA VAL A 144 4.18 -0.37 6.01
C VAL A 144 3.11 -0.22 7.09
N ILE A 145 2.86 1.00 7.52
CA ILE A 145 1.89 1.33 8.58
C ILE A 145 0.78 2.16 7.95
N VAL A 146 -0.46 1.72 8.10
CA VAL A 146 -1.65 2.37 7.55
C VAL A 146 -2.58 2.79 8.68
N THR A 147 -2.96 4.06 8.67
CA THR A 147 -3.92 4.70 9.58
C THR A 147 -4.95 5.48 8.75
N SER A 148 -6.21 5.51 9.16
CA SER A 148 -7.32 6.09 8.39
C SER A 148 -8.42 6.63 9.29
N ASP A 149 -8.75 7.90 9.11
CA ASP A 149 -9.91 8.55 9.76
C ASP A 149 -11.23 8.19 9.07
N LEU A 150 -11.17 7.53 7.90
CA LEU A 150 -12.34 7.21 7.09
C LEU A 150 -13.11 6.00 7.65
N PRO A 151 -14.42 6.13 7.92
CA PRO A 151 -15.24 4.98 8.30
C PRO A 151 -15.30 3.97 7.15
N LEU A 152 -15.02 2.70 7.46
CA LEU A 152 -14.99 1.61 6.49
C LEU A 152 -16.41 1.33 5.95
N GLY A 153 -16.50 0.98 4.66
CA GLY A 153 -17.76 0.59 4.01
C GLY A 153 -18.77 1.74 3.77
N SER A 154 -18.41 2.99 4.07
CA SER A 154 -19.31 4.15 4.02
C SER A 154 -19.47 4.81 2.64
N GLY A 155 -18.78 4.32 1.61
CA GLY A 155 -18.75 4.97 0.29
C GLY A 155 -17.88 6.24 0.21
N LEU A 156 -17.16 6.58 1.28
CA LEU A 156 -16.28 7.77 1.34
C LEU A 156 -14.93 7.60 0.64
N GLY A 157 -14.72 6.48 -0.07
CA GLY A 157 -13.53 6.25 -0.89
C GLY A 157 -12.27 5.88 -0.11
N SER A 158 -12.37 5.13 0.99
CA SER A 158 -11.20 4.67 1.76
C SER A 158 -10.21 3.84 0.94
N SER A 159 -10.69 2.98 0.03
CA SER A 159 -9.82 2.20 -0.87
C SER A 159 -9.03 3.09 -1.84
N ALA A 160 -9.68 4.13 -2.39
CA ALA A 160 -9.02 5.10 -3.24
C ALA A 160 -7.98 5.91 -2.47
N ALA A 161 -8.33 6.38 -1.25
CA ALA A 161 -7.40 7.08 -0.38
C ALA A 161 -6.18 6.22 -0.02
N LEU A 162 -6.38 4.93 0.30
CA LEU A 162 -5.31 3.97 0.54
C LEU A 162 -4.37 3.83 -0.67
N CYS A 163 -4.91 3.61 -1.87
CA CYS A 163 -4.10 3.47 -3.08
C CYS A 163 -3.30 4.74 -3.39
N VAL A 164 -3.91 5.92 -3.25
CA VAL A 164 -3.25 7.21 -3.52
C VAL A 164 -2.17 7.49 -2.48
N ALA A 165 -2.46 7.31 -1.19
CA ALA A 165 -1.48 7.48 -0.11
C ALA A 165 -0.31 6.50 -0.26
N THR A 166 -0.60 5.23 -0.57
CA THR A 166 0.42 4.21 -0.83
C THR A 166 1.28 4.59 -2.02
N SER A 167 0.68 4.93 -3.16
CA SER A 167 1.38 5.35 -4.38
C SER A 167 2.32 6.53 -4.13
N GLY A 168 1.84 7.55 -3.40
CA GLY A 168 2.66 8.70 -3.02
C GLY A 168 3.88 8.30 -2.18
N ALA A 169 3.68 7.45 -1.17
CA ALA A 169 4.76 6.97 -0.32
C ALA A 169 5.80 6.13 -1.09
N VAL A 170 5.35 5.17 -1.91
CA VAL A 170 6.27 4.30 -2.67
C VAL A 170 6.98 5.03 -3.81
N LEU A 171 6.35 6.01 -4.45
CA LEU A 171 7.02 6.84 -5.47
C LEU A 171 8.08 7.76 -4.85
N ALA A 172 7.83 8.28 -3.65
CA ALA A 172 8.85 9.00 -2.89
C ALA A 172 10.01 8.09 -2.48
N LEU A 173 9.70 6.89 -1.98
CA LEU A 173 10.71 5.90 -1.57
C LEU A 173 11.58 5.42 -2.74
N SER A 174 11.01 5.27 -3.94
CA SER A 174 11.76 4.88 -5.12
C SER A 174 12.69 5.98 -5.66
N GLY A 175 12.56 7.21 -5.15
CA GLY A 175 13.26 8.39 -5.66
C GLY A 175 12.67 8.95 -6.96
N ALA A 176 11.59 8.37 -7.47
CA ALA A 176 10.89 8.85 -8.67
C ALA A 176 10.18 10.19 -8.43
N LEU A 177 9.81 10.47 -7.18
CA LEU A 177 9.21 11.73 -6.76
C LEU A 177 10.12 12.43 -5.75
N HIS A 178 10.57 13.63 -6.08
CA HIS A 178 11.28 14.49 -5.13
C HIS A 178 10.26 15.09 -4.16
N LEU A 179 10.42 14.78 -2.88
CA LEU A 179 9.67 15.43 -1.81
C LEU A 179 10.44 16.63 -1.29
N ASP A 180 9.76 17.77 -1.16
CA ASP A 180 10.25 18.85 -0.31
C ASP A 180 10.20 18.37 1.13
N SER A 181 11.34 18.42 1.84
CA SER A 181 11.39 18.03 3.25
C SER A 181 10.51 19.00 4.05
N VAL A 182 9.38 18.52 4.55
CA VAL A 182 8.58 19.27 5.53
C VAL A 182 9.37 19.27 6.83
N GLN A 183 10.05 20.39 7.12
CA GLN A 183 10.57 20.67 8.45
C GLN A 183 9.37 21.13 9.29
N ASP A 184 8.99 20.30 10.27
CA ASP A 184 8.05 20.68 11.34
C ASP A 184 8.58 21.88 12.16
#